data_AF-A0A815H1X4-F1
#
_entry.id   AF-A0A815H1X4-F1
#
_cell.length_a   1.000
_cell.length_b   1.000
_cell.length_c   1.000
_cell.angle_alpha   90.00
_cell.angle_beta   90.00
_cell.angle_gamma   90.00
#
_symmetry.space_group_name_H-M   'P 1'
#
loop_
_entity.id
_entity.type
_entity.pdbx_description
1 polymer ?
#
loop_
_entity_poly.entity_id
_entity_poly.type
_entity_poly.pdbx_seq_one_letter_code
_entity_poly.pdbx_strand_id
1 'polypeptide(L)'
;MSFFGSLSKKAVEKVYDLASKVEGGRDYLTSATNTVNTLVKGSDPRVHLKHGNVIQLFSRSSGRTIQIVMSKTNQLICNAIGGTGSYYSNACWMVIPTQNDRYYFHNNYNYLAIKYGQIVIIPLSMHQYPPPEAEFRVQDVLGSAHAIYLESVRTPGCFIGFNWDGEPCNEIKIETREKFAQLEIHLIADGSGGIQPELINTRVETFDTSAPPSYWEATNGLNNQSTT
;
A
#
# COMPACT_ATOMS: atom_id res chain seq x y z
N MET A 1 -12.47 -21.15 -23.06
CA MET A 1 -12.39 -19.70 -23.29
C MET A 1 -11.14 -19.16 -22.58
N SER A 2 -10.15 -18.61 -23.30
CA SER A 2 -9.23 -17.54 -22.80
C SER A 2 -8.10 -17.14 -23.78
N PHE A 3 -8.20 -17.42 -25.08
CA PHE A 3 -7.15 -17.03 -26.05
C PHE A 3 -6.94 -15.49 -26.13
N PHE A 4 -8.00 -14.71 -25.93
CA PHE A 4 -7.94 -13.24 -25.91
C PHE A 4 -7.29 -12.65 -24.65
N GLY A 5 -7.33 -13.35 -23.51
CA GLY A 5 -6.76 -12.85 -22.25
C GLY A 5 -5.24 -12.90 -22.20
N SER A 6 -4.61 -13.85 -22.92
CA SER A 6 -3.15 -13.98 -22.93
C SER A 6 -2.47 -13.00 -23.89
N LEU A 7 -3.13 -12.67 -25.00
CA LEU A 7 -2.68 -11.70 -26.00
C LEU A 7 -2.70 -10.26 -25.46
N SER A 8 -3.75 -9.89 -24.72
CA SER A 8 -3.82 -8.54 -24.11
C SER A 8 -2.75 -8.33 -23.05
N LYS A 9 -2.49 -9.34 -22.21
CA LYS A 9 -1.45 -9.29 -21.17
C LYS A 9 -0.05 -9.08 -21.75
N LYS A 10 0.32 -9.86 -22.78
CA LYS A 10 1.63 -9.74 -23.45
C LYS A 10 1.81 -8.39 -24.18
N ALA A 11 0.73 -7.85 -24.75
CA ALA A 11 0.78 -6.54 -25.39
C ALA A 11 1.00 -5.42 -24.37
N VAL A 12 0.30 -5.47 -23.23
CA VAL A 12 0.48 -4.50 -22.13
C VAL A 12 1.89 -4.57 -21.57
N GLU A 13 2.43 -5.77 -21.32
CA GLU A 13 3.81 -5.96 -20.87
C GLU A 13 4.83 -5.35 -21.85
N LYS A 14 4.66 -5.57 -23.17
CA LYS A 14 5.52 -4.95 -24.19
C LYS A 14 5.42 -3.42 -24.22
N VAL A 15 4.22 -2.86 -24.08
CA VAL A 15 4.01 -1.40 -24.06
C VAL A 15 4.70 -0.79 -22.83
N TYR A 16 4.61 -1.45 -21.67
CA TYR A 16 5.35 -1.05 -20.47
C TYR A 16 6.86 -1.15 -20.64
N ASP A 17 7.38 -2.20 -21.28
CA ASP A 17 8.81 -2.33 -21.59
C ASP A 17 9.28 -1.25 -22.58
N LEU A 18 8.47 -0.88 -23.57
CA LEU A 18 8.77 0.23 -24.48
C LEU A 18 8.77 1.58 -23.76
N ALA A 19 7.77 1.83 -22.91
CA ALA A 19 7.69 3.06 -22.13
C ALA A 19 8.77 3.16 -21.05
N SER A 20 9.35 2.05 -20.62
CA SER A 20 10.53 2.05 -19.74
C SER A 20 11.76 2.68 -20.39
N LYS A 21 11.83 2.65 -21.73
CA LYS A 21 12.96 3.13 -22.53
C LYS A 21 12.86 4.61 -22.90
N VAL A 22 11.75 5.26 -22.53
CA VAL A 22 11.49 6.68 -22.83
C VAL A 22 11.34 7.44 -21.51
N GLU A 23 12.07 8.54 -21.37
CA GLU A 23 11.94 9.41 -20.20
C GLU A 23 10.49 9.92 -20.08
N GLY A 24 9.88 9.76 -18.91
CA GLY A 24 8.46 10.08 -18.68
C GLY A 24 7.45 9.09 -19.29
N GLY A 25 7.88 8.11 -20.09
CA GLY A 25 6.99 7.14 -20.74
C GLY A 25 6.18 6.32 -19.74
N ARG A 26 6.80 5.87 -18.64
CA ARG A 26 6.11 5.13 -17.56
C ARG A 26 5.09 5.98 -16.81
N ASP A 27 5.37 7.26 -16.59
CA ASP A 27 4.44 8.19 -15.94
C ASP A 27 3.22 8.39 -16.84
N TYR A 28 3.45 8.62 -18.14
CA TYR A 28 2.38 8.76 -19.13
C TYR A 28 1.50 7.51 -19.20
N LEU A 29 2.09 6.31 -19.28
CA LEU A 29 1.32 5.06 -19.28
C LEU A 29 0.52 4.86 -18.00
N THR A 30 1.10 5.20 -16.84
CA THR A 30 0.40 5.12 -15.56
C THR A 30 -0.81 6.05 -15.55
N SER A 31 -0.62 7.31 -15.92
CA SER A 31 -1.68 8.31 -15.98
C SER A 31 -2.79 7.92 -16.98
N ALA A 32 -2.42 7.47 -18.18
CA ALA A 32 -3.36 7.00 -19.19
C ALA A 32 -4.14 5.76 -18.72
N THR A 33 -3.46 4.78 -18.12
CA THR A 33 -4.09 3.56 -17.60
C THR A 33 -5.08 3.89 -16.49
N ASN A 34 -4.70 4.77 -15.57
CA ASN A 34 -5.56 5.18 -14.47
C ASN A 34 -6.77 5.97 -15.00
N THR A 35 -6.57 6.88 -15.96
CA THR A 35 -7.67 7.63 -16.60
C THR A 35 -8.69 6.68 -17.23
N VAL A 36 -8.24 5.69 -18.01
CA VAL A 36 -9.13 4.69 -18.62
C VAL A 36 -9.87 3.88 -17.54
N ASN A 37 -9.17 3.46 -16.48
CA ASN A 37 -9.79 2.74 -15.38
C ASN A 37 -10.88 3.55 -14.68
N THR A 38 -10.63 4.83 -14.37
CA THR A 38 -11.61 5.73 -13.76
C THR A 38 -12.83 5.91 -14.67
N LEU A 39 -12.63 6.10 -15.98
CA LEU A 39 -13.72 6.25 -16.95
C LEU A 39 -14.59 5.00 -17.05
N VAL A 40 -13.98 3.82 -17.00
CA VAL A 40 -14.71 2.53 -17.11
C VAL A 40 -15.44 2.19 -15.81
N LYS A 41 -14.85 2.48 -14.65
CA LYS A 41 -15.35 2.03 -13.35
C LYS A 41 -16.19 3.07 -12.61
N GLY A 42 -16.08 4.34 -12.98
CA GLY A 42 -16.82 5.46 -12.37
C GLY A 42 -16.31 5.90 -10.99
N SER A 43 -15.21 5.32 -10.50
CA SER A 43 -14.59 5.69 -9.21
C SER A 43 -13.07 5.66 -9.31
N ASP A 44 -12.41 6.64 -8.68
CA ASP A 44 -10.95 6.71 -8.59
C ASP A 44 -10.49 6.38 -7.15
N PRO A 45 -9.83 5.23 -6.90
CA PRO A 45 -9.34 4.87 -5.57
C PRO A 45 -8.31 5.87 -5.03
N ARG A 46 -7.74 6.72 -5.89
CA ARG A 46 -6.71 7.71 -5.55
C ARG A 46 -7.30 9.04 -5.06
N VAL A 47 -8.62 9.19 -4.98
CA VAL A 47 -9.28 10.43 -4.49
C VAL A 47 -8.81 10.85 -3.09
N HIS A 48 -8.29 9.91 -2.31
CA HIS A 48 -7.75 10.12 -0.97
C HIS A 48 -6.24 10.44 -0.94
N LEU A 49 -5.54 10.37 -2.07
CA LEU A 49 -4.11 10.68 -2.16
C LEU A 49 -3.85 12.18 -2.32
N LYS A 50 -4.28 12.95 -1.32
CA LYS A 50 -4.07 14.40 -1.25
C LYS A 50 -3.04 14.72 -0.19
N HIS A 51 -2.32 15.82 -0.37
CA HIS A 51 -1.32 16.27 0.60
C HIS A 51 -1.94 16.40 2.00
N GLY A 52 -1.28 15.83 3.01
CA GLY A 52 -1.70 15.90 4.40
C GLY A 52 -2.83 14.93 4.79
N ASN A 53 -3.44 14.22 3.84
CA ASN A 53 -4.36 13.14 4.19
C ASN A 53 -3.61 12.03 4.92
N VAL A 54 -4.28 11.45 5.91
CA VAL A 54 -3.83 10.24 6.61
C VAL A 54 -4.66 9.07 6.11
N ILE A 55 -3.98 8.04 5.61
CA ILE A 55 -4.59 6.83 5.05
C ILE A 55 -4.09 5.58 5.76
N GLN A 56 -4.81 4.49 5.61
CA GLN A 56 -4.32 3.14 5.79
C GLN A 56 -4.23 2.45 4.43
N LEU A 57 -3.12 1.76 4.20
CA LEU A 57 -2.93 0.92 3.01
C LEU A 57 -3.28 -0.51 3.39
N PHE A 58 -4.31 -1.08 2.77
CA PHE A 58 -4.81 -2.41 3.08
C PHE A 58 -4.26 -3.42 2.09
N SER A 59 -3.54 -4.44 2.56
CA SER A 59 -3.06 -5.51 1.70
C SER A 59 -4.18 -6.49 1.40
N ARG A 60 -4.51 -6.68 0.12
CA ARG A 60 -5.56 -7.62 -0.29
C ARG A 60 -5.17 -9.08 -0.07
N SER A 61 -3.87 -9.39 0.04
CA SER A 61 -3.39 -10.75 0.26
C SER A 61 -3.53 -11.18 1.72
N SER A 62 -3.13 -10.33 2.67
CA SER A 62 -3.23 -10.62 4.10
C SER A 62 -4.57 -10.19 4.72
N GLY A 63 -5.31 -9.30 4.06
CA GLY A 63 -6.57 -8.76 4.60
C GLY A 63 -6.34 -7.85 5.81
N ARG A 64 -5.19 -7.19 5.88
CA ARG A 64 -4.74 -6.36 7.01
C ARG A 64 -4.01 -5.11 6.51
N THR A 65 -3.85 -4.13 7.39
CA THR A 65 -3.18 -2.87 7.04
C THR A 65 -1.66 -3.02 7.11
N ILE A 66 -0.97 -2.28 6.24
CA ILE A 66 0.47 -2.12 6.29
C ILE A 66 0.83 -1.22 7.47
N GLN A 67 1.79 -1.65 8.29
CA GLN A 67 2.25 -0.95 9.48
C GLN A 67 3.78 -0.95 9.60
N ILE A 68 4.28 -0.01 10.40
CA ILE A 68 5.66 -0.01 10.88
C ILE A 68 5.70 -0.72 12.24
N VAL A 69 6.65 -1.63 12.41
CA VAL A 69 6.94 -2.27 13.70
C VAL A 69 8.44 -2.36 13.94
N MET A 70 8.83 -2.51 15.21
CA MET A 70 10.21 -2.77 15.58
C MET A 70 10.49 -4.28 15.47
N SER A 71 11.53 -4.65 14.72
CA SER A 71 12.00 -6.04 14.67
C SER A 71 12.71 -6.44 15.97
N LYS A 72 12.99 -7.74 16.11
CA LYS A 72 13.81 -8.28 17.20
C LYS A 72 15.24 -7.71 17.23
N THR A 73 15.71 -7.15 16.10
CA THR A 73 17.02 -6.53 15.95
C THR A 73 16.99 -5.01 16.15
N ASN A 74 15.90 -4.46 16.70
CA ASN A 74 15.69 -3.02 16.86
C ASN A 74 15.75 -2.24 15.54
N GLN A 75 15.30 -2.85 14.45
CA GLN A 75 15.17 -2.20 13.15
C GLN A 75 13.71 -1.96 12.85
N LEU A 76 13.38 -0.79 12.29
CA LEU A 76 12.03 -0.56 11.78
C LEU A 76 11.81 -1.40 10.54
N ILE A 77 10.79 -2.23 10.58
CA ILE A 77 10.35 -3.06 9.46
C ILE A 77 8.91 -2.75 9.11
N CYS A 78 8.53 -3.13 7.90
CA CYS A 78 7.19 -2.96 7.36
C CYS A 78 6.54 -4.34 7.24
N ASN A 79 5.33 -4.52 7.75
CA ASN A 79 4.54 -5.73 7.51
C ASN A 79 3.05 -5.37 7.35
N ALA A 80 2.26 -6.30 6.84
CA ALA A 80 0.83 -6.15 6.63
C ALA A 80 0.03 -6.99 7.64
N ILE A 81 0.25 -6.72 8.93
CA ILE A 81 -0.44 -7.39 10.06
C ILE A 81 -1.23 -6.36 10.91
N GLY A 82 -1.16 -5.08 10.54
CA GLY A 82 -1.78 -3.98 11.28
C GLY A 82 -3.28 -4.07 11.40
N GLY A 83 -3.82 -3.42 12.43
CA GLY A 83 -5.26 -3.25 12.62
C GLY A 83 -5.84 -2.12 11.77
N THR A 84 -7.16 -2.01 11.77
CA THR A 84 -7.90 -1.04 10.96
C THR A 84 -8.52 0.05 11.84
N GLY A 85 -8.48 1.30 11.37
CA GLY A 85 -8.98 2.47 12.06
C GLY A 85 -7.89 3.31 12.71
N SER A 86 -8.26 4.51 13.17
CA SER A 86 -7.34 5.55 13.64
C SER A 86 -6.54 5.20 14.89
N TYR A 87 -6.99 4.22 15.69
CA TYR A 87 -6.30 3.77 16.89
C TYR A 87 -4.98 3.03 16.60
N TYR A 88 -4.81 2.51 15.38
CA TYR A 88 -3.59 1.81 14.95
C TYR A 88 -2.62 2.80 14.32
N SER A 89 -2.02 3.65 15.16
CA SER A 89 -1.15 4.76 14.77
C SER A 89 0.01 4.34 13.86
N ASN A 90 0.57 3.16 14.10
CA ASN A 90 1.68 2.59 13.34
C ASN A 90 1.28 2.08 11.94
N ALA A 91 -0.02 1.97 11.65
CA ALA A 91 -0.58 1.63 10.35
C ALA A 91 -1.05 2.86 9.54
N CYS A 92 -1.01 4.05 10.14
CA CYS A 92 -1.44 5.29 9.50
C CYS A 92 -0.28 5.91 8.70
N TRP A 93 -0.55 6.31 7.46
CA TRP A 93 0.43 6.89 6.55
C TRP A 93 -0.05 8.26 6.09
N MET A 94 0.78 9.28 6.27
CA MET A 94 0.57 10.59 5.68
C MET A 94 0.99 10.58 4.22
N VAL A 95 0.15 11.14 3.37
CA VAL A 95 0.38 11.27 1.93
C VAL A 95 1.07 12.59 1.61
N ILE A 96 2.16 12.52 0.86
CA ILE A 96 2.81 13.68 0.23
C ILE A 96 2.81 13.46 -1.28
N PRO A 97 1.91 14.09 -2.04
CA PRO A 97 1.96 14.06 -3.49
C PRO A 97 3.19 14.83 -3.99
N THR A 98 3.74 14.37 -5.11
CA THR A 98 4.82 15.00 -5.84
C THR A 98 4.37 15.27 -7.28
N GLN A 99 5.31 15.53 -8.19
CA GLN A 99 4.99 15.76 -9.59
C GLN A 99 4.61 14.45 -10.30
N ASN A 100 3.79 14.53 -11.35
CA ASN A 100 3.43 13.42 -12.23
C ASN A 100 2.70 12.24 -11.53
N ASP A 101 1.74 12.53 -10.64
CA ASP A 101 0.94 11.52 -9.92
C ASP A 101 1.81 10.50 -9.16
N ARG A 102 2.87 11.01 -8.54
CA ARG A 102 3.77 10.26 -7.66
C ARG A 102 3.58 10.70 -6.22
N TYR A 103 3.96 9.83 -5.29
CA TYR A 103 3.64 10.00 -3.88
C TYR A 103 4.75 9.47 -2.98
N TYR A 104 4.98 10.17 -1.87
CA TYR A 104 5.61 9.61 -0.69
C TYR A 104 4.55 9.24 0.35
N PHE A 105 4.85 8.21 1.13
CA PHE A 105 4.06 7.80 2.29
C PHE A 105 4.97 7.74 3.50
N HIS A 106 4.60 8.43 4.58
CA HIS A 106 5.38 8.39 5.81
C HIS A 106 4.51 8.29 7.06
N ASN A 107 5.10 7.75 8.11
CA ASN A 107 4.55 7.74 9.45
C ASN A 107 5.61 8.28 10.41
N ASN A 108 5.36 9.42 11.06
CA ASN A 108 6.30 10.07 11.97
C ASN A 108 7.71 10.21 11.36
N TYR A 109 7.77 10.78 10.15
CA TYR A 109 9.00 10.94 9.35
C TYR A 109 9.73 9.64 8.98
N ASN A 110 9.10 8.47 9.14
CA ASN A 110 9.60 7.20 8.63
C ASN A 110 8.91 6.90 7.30
N TYR A 111 9.69 6.85 6.22
CA TYR A 111 9.18 6.71 4.86
C TYR A 111 9.10 5.24 4.45
N LEU A 112 7.98 4.85 3.87
CA LEU A 112 7.87 3.60 3.13
C LEU A 112 8.74 3.68 1.89
N ALA A 113 9.57 2.67 1.61
CA ALA A 113 10.48 2.69 0.48
C ALA A 113 10.73 1.29 -0.09
N ILE A 114 11.22 1.26 -1.33
CA ILE A 114 11.85 0.07 -1.92
C ILE A 114 13.32 0.39 -2.17
N LYS A 115 14.20 -0.38 -1.55
CA LYS A 115 15.65 -0.27 -1.72
C LYS A 115 16.23 -1.64 -2.02
N TYR A 116 16.94 -1.76 -3.14
CA TYR A 116 17.51 -3.03 -3.61
C TYR A 116 16.46 -4.16 -3.72
N GLY A 117 15.24 -3.83 -4.17
CA GLY A 117 14.14 -4.80 -4.30
C GLY A 117 13.46 -5.20 -2.99
N GLN A 118 13.90 -4.67 -1.84
CA GLN A 118 13.32 -4.92 -0.53
C GLN A 118 12.42 -3.77 -0.08
N ILE A 119 11.31 -4.10 0.59
CA ILE A 119 10.50 -3.12 1.32
C ILE A 119 11.28 -2.73 2.57
N VAL A 120 11.58 -1.44 2.71
CA VAL A 120 12.32 -0.90 3.85
C VAL A 120 11.63 0.35 4.40
N ILE A 121 11.95 0.67 5.65
CA ILE A 121 11.56 1.92 6.28
C ILE A 121 12.80 2.81 6.38
N ILE A 122 12.74 4.02 5.82
CA ILE A 122 13.84 4.98 5.83
C ILE A 122 13.45 6.19 6.70
N PRO A 123 14.09 6.40 7.85
CA PRO A 123 13.86 7.58 8.68
C PRO A 123 14.36 8.87 8.02
N LEU A 124 13.60 9.96 8.10
CA LEU A 124 14.03 11.29 7.63
C LEU A 124 15.23 11.80 8.40
N SER A 125 15.47 11.39 9.64
CA SER A 125 16.69 11.81 10.37
C SER A 125 17.99 11.46 9.63
N MET A 126 17.92 10.57 8.63
CA MET A 126 19.03 10.23 7.74
C MET A 126 19.15 11.15 6.50
N HIS A 127 18.17 12.04 6.24
CA HIS A 127 18.05 12.83 5.00
C HIS A 127 17.44 14.22 5.22
N GLN A 128 17.87 15.22 4.45
CA GLN A 128 17.27 16.56 4.49
C GLN A 128 15.91 16.65 3.75
N TYR A 129 15.65 15.69 2.86
CA TYR A 129 14.48 15.59 2.00
C TYR A 129 13.98 14.14 1.96
N PRO A 130 12.72 13.88 1.57
CA PRO A 130 12.24 12.51 1.35
C PRO A 130 13.22 11.71 0.46
N PRO A 131 13.58 10.47 0.85
CA PRO A 131 14.56 9.69 0.10
C PRO A 131 13.98 9.28 -1.27
N PRO A 132 14.76 9.33 -2.36
CA PRO A 132 14.29 8.94 -3.69
C PRO A 132 13.71 7.51 -3.76
N GLU A 133 14.21 6.60 -2.92
CA GLU A 133 13.71 5.22 -2.77
C GLU A 133 12.26 5.13 -2.26
N ALA A 134 11.75 6.20 -1.66
CA ALA A 134 10.40 6.29 -1.10
C ALA A 134 9.35 6.86 -2.07
N GLU A 135 9.75 7.23 -3.29
CA GLU A 135 8.81 7.77 -4.26
C GLU A 135 8.12 6.65 -5.04
N PHE A 136 6.78 6.66 -5.07
CA PHE A 136 5.98 5.65 -5.74
C PHE A 136 5.08 6.22 -6.83
N ARG A 137 4.92 5.45 -7.91
CA ARG A 137 3.79 5.58 -8.83
C ARG A 137 2.62 4.76 -8.32
N VAL A 138 1.44 5.35 -8.32
CA VAL A 138 0.21 4.64 -7.97
C VAL A 138 -0.50 4.22 -9.25
N GLN A 139 -0.66 2.91 -9.44
CA GLN A 139 -1.26 2.33 -10.65
C GLN A 139 -2.54 1.59 -10.29
N ASP A 140 -3.62 1.86 -11.02
CA ASP A 140 -4.87 1.13 -10.83
C ASP A 140 -4.74 -0.32 -11.31
N VAL A 141 -5.32 -1.24 -10.54
CA VAL A 141 -5.44 -2.63 -10.96
C VAL A 141 -6.55 -2.71 -12.03
N LEU A 142 -6.18 -3.12 -13.25
CA LEU A 142 -7.14 -3.33 -14.33
C LEU A 142 -8.23 -4.33 -13.88
N GLY A 143 -9.49 -3.95 -14.05
CA GLY A 143 -10.64 -4.78 -13.64
C GLY A 143 -11.00 -4.75 -12.15
N SER A 144 -10.30 -3.99 -11.30
CA SER A 144 -10.67 -3.80 -9.88
C SER A 144 -10.98 -2.34 -9.55
N ALA A 145 -12.14 -2.03 -8.97
CA ALA A 145 -12.56 -0.65 -8.67
C ALA A 145 -11.80 0.02 -7.52
N HIS A 146 -11.21 -0.78 -6.63
CA HIS A 146 -10.65 -0.28 -5.36
C HIS A 146 -9.17 -0.60 -5.15
N ALA A 147 -8.59 -1.40 -6.05
CA ALA A 147 -7.23 -1.88 -5.87
C ALA A 147 -6.22 -1.09 -6.69
N ILE A 148 -5.07 -0.84 -6.08
CA ILE A 148 -3.91 -0.16 -6.65
C ILE A 148 -2.64 -0.99 -6.49
N TYR A 149 -1.62 -0.65 -7.26
CA TYR A 149 -0.23 -1.04 -7.07
C TYR A 149 0.60 0.20 -6.71
N LEU A 150 1.58 0.02 -5.82
CA LEU A 150 2.61 1.04 -5.54
C LEU A 150 3.92 0.60 -6.20
N GLU A 151 4.25 1.16 -7.36
CA GLU A 151 5.51 0.88 -8.08
C GLU A 151 6.60 1.85 -7.62
N SER A 152 7.81 1.36 -7.32
CA SER A 152 8.96 2.23 -7.05
C SER A 152 9.32 3.07 -8.27
N VAL A 153 9.53 4.37 -8.06
CA VAL A 153 10.10 5.25 -9.10
C VAL A 153 11.58 4.94 -9.32
N ARG A 154 12.32 4.69 -8.23
CA ARG A 154 13.77 4.46 -8.24
C ARG A 154 14.14 3.10 -8.83
N THR A 155 13.33 2.07 -8.59
CA THR A 155 13.51 0.72 -9.13
C THR A 155 12.23 0.30 -9.87
N PRO A 156 12.01 0.82 -11.10
CA PRO A 156 10.81 0.51 -11.86
C PRO A 156 10.63 -1.00 -12.08
N GLY A 157 9.39 -1.46 -12.06
CA GLY A 157 9.05 -2.89 -12.06
C GLY A 157 9.00 -3.53 -10.67
N CYS A 158 9.47 -2.86 -9.62
CA CYS A 158 9.29 -3.31 -8.24
C CYS A 158 8.08 -2.63 -7.60
N PHE A 159 7.29 -3.41 -6.86
CA PHE A 159 6.04 -2.99 -6.24
C PHE A 159 6.03 -3.28 -4.73
N ILE A 160 5.19 -2.60 -3.97
CA ILE A 160 4.92 -3.01 -2.57
C ILE A 160 4.03 -4.26 -2.61
N GLY A 161 4.43 -5.32 -1.91
CA GLY A 161 3.64 -6.55 -1.81
C GLY A 161 3.93 -7.40 -0.59
N PHE A 162 2.89 -8.10 -0.12
CA PHE A 162 2.93 -8.92 1.10
C PHE A 162 2.32 -10.30 0.84
N ASN A 163 2.84 -11.29 1.54
CA ASN A 163 2.29 -12.64 1.58
C ASN A 163 0.97 -12.65 2.37
N TRP A 164 0.28 -13.80 2.35
CA TRP A 164 -0.99 -13.99 3.06
C TRP A 164 -0.85 -13.95 4.59
N ASP A 165 0.34 -14.25 5.12
CA ASP A 165 0.69 -14.11 6.53
C ASP A 165 1.03 -12.67 6.93
N GLY A 166 1.05 -11.74 5.97
CA GLY A 166 1.36 -10.34 6.18
C GLY A 166 2.86 -10.01 6.14
N GLU A 167 3.73 -10.99 5.96
CA GLU A 167 5.16 -10.73 5.80
C GLU A 167 5.47 -10.16 4.39
N PRO A 168 6.48 -9.29 4.25
CA PRO A 168 6.91 -8.78 2.95
C PRO A 168 7.21 -9.90 1.95
N CYS A 169 6.83 -9.69 0.69
CA CYS A 169 7.25 -10.60 -0.39
C CYS A 169 8.76 -10.51 -0.61
N ASN A 170 9.41 -11.65 -0.90
CA ASN A 170 10.83 -11.68 -1.26
C ASN A 170 11.10 -11.02 -2.62
N GLU A 171 12.28 -10.40 -2.72
CA GLU A 171 12.80 -9.51 -3.78
C GLU A 171 12.53 -9.93 -5.23
N ILE A 172 12.52 -11.23 -5.54
CA ILE A 172 12.47 -11.74 -6.92
C ILE A 172 11.01 -11.92 -7.42
N LYS A 173 10.03 -11.98 -6.52
CA LYS A 173 8.61 -12.20 -6.88
C LYS A 173 7.84 -10.92 -7.19
N ILE A 174 8.46 -9.77 -6.90
CA ILE A 174 7.79 -8.47 -7.00
C ILE A 174 7.82 -7.94 -8.45
N GLU A 175 8.53 -8.60 -9.38
CA GLU A 175 8.59 -8.17 -10.79
C GLU A 175 7.27 -8.32 -11.56
N THR A 176 6.21 -8.88 -10.94
CA THR A 176 4.90 -9.06 -11.59
C THR A 176 3.76 -8.48 -10.77
N ARG A 177 2.79 -7.87 -11.49
CA ARG A 177 1.50 -7.38 -10.97
C ARG A 177 0.62 -8.55 -10.51
N GLU A 178 0.97 -9.13 -9.38
CA GLU A 178 0.27 -10.27 -8.78
C GLU A 178 -0.67 -9.82 -7.66
N LYS A 179 -1.54 -10.74 -7.21
CA LYS A 179 -2.50 -10.48 -6.13
C LYS A 179 -1.81 -9.99 -4.84
N PHE A 180 -0.57 -10.40 -4.60
CA PHE A 180 0.23 -10.02 -3.43
C PHE A 180 0.64 -8.54 -3.39
N ALA A 181 0.66 -7.85 -4.53
CA ALA A 181 1.01 -6.44 -4.63
C ALA A 181 -0.22 -5.51 -4.64
N GLN A 182 -1.43 -6.07 -4.61
CA GLN A 182 -2.65 -5.28 -4.66
C GLN A 182 -2.98 -4.70 -3.29
N LEU A 183 -3.12 -3.37 -3.24
CA LEU A 183 -3.46 -2.62 -2.06
C LEU A 183 -4.78 -1.87 -2.25
N GLU A 184 -5.47 -1.58 -1.16
CA GLU A 184 -6.63 -0.68 -1.14
C GLU A 184 -6.31 0.53 -0.25
N ILE A 185 -6.84 1.71 -0.61
CA ILE A 185 -6.61 2.96 0.14
C ILE A 185 -7.83 3.24 1.00
N HIS A 186 -7.63 3.33 2.31
CA HIS A 186 -8.68 3.69 3.26
C HIS A 186 -8.33 5.06 3.88
N LEU A 187 -9.21 6.06 3.72
CA LEU A 187 -9.02 7.36 4.36
C LEU A 187 -9.29 7.25 5.86
N ILE A 188 -8.37 7.78 6.67
CA ILE A 188 -8.51 7.87 8.13
C ILE A 188 -8.84 9.30 8.55
N ALA A 189 -8.12 10.29 8.00
CA ALA A 189 -8.37 11.70 8.26
C ALA A 189 -8.02 12.53 7.03
N ASP A 190 -8.81 13.58 6.77
CA ASP A 190 -8.55 14.53 5.71
C ASP A 190 -7.58 15.64 6.18
N GLY A 191 -6.64 16.00 5.32
CA GLY A 191 -5.68 17.08 5.61
C GLY A 191 -6.32 18.47 5.68
N SER A 192 -7.58 18.61 5.23
CA SER A 192 -8.36 19.86 5.29
C SER A 192 -8.86 20.22 6.69
N GLY A 193 -8.87 19.26 7.63
CA GLY A 193 -9.50 19.43 8.95
C GLY A 193 -8.69 20.20 10.01
N GLY A 194 -7.53 20.77 9.67
CA GLY A 194 -6.73 21.56 10.62
C GLY A 194 -6.12 20.76 11.79
N ILE A 195 -6.32 19.44 11.84
CA ILE A 195 -5.65 18.56 12.80
C ILE A 195 -4.23 18.36 12.31
N GLN A 196 -3.28 19.04 12.96
CA GLN A 196 -1.85 18.80 12.82
C GLN A 196 -1.58 17.30 13.09
N PRO A 197 -0.99 16.56 12.15
CA PRO A 197 -0.74 15.12 12.29
C PRO A 197 0.18 14.73 13.45
N GLU A 198 0.82 15.70 14.11
CA GLU A 198 1.65 15.50 15.31
C GLU A 198 0.88 14.88 16.51
N LEU A 199 -0.45 14.82 16.46
CA LEU A 199 -1.27 14.27 17.54
C LEU A 199 -1.50 12.75 17.49
N ILE A 200 -1.05 12.03 16.44
CA ILE A 200 -1.06 10.55 16.46
C ILE A 200 0.27 10.03 17.04
N ASN A 201 0.63 10.56 18.23
CA ASN A 201 1.78 10.11 18.99
C ASN A 201 1.27 9.34 20.21
N THR A 202 0.91 8.08 20.00
CA THR A 202 0.68 7.13 21.10
C THR A 202 1.60 5.94 20.89
N ARG A 203 2.51 5.77 21.86
CA ARG A 203 3.42 4.66 22.13
C ARG A 203 3.56 3.63 21.01
N VAL A 204 4.78 3.46 20.51
CA VAL A 204 5.20 2.19 19.90
C VAL A 204 4.99 1.11 20.97
N GLU A 205 3.85 0.42 20.91
CA GLU A 205 3.61 -0.74 21.74
C GLU A 205 4.57 -1.82 21.26
N THR A 206 5.51 -2.20 22.12
CA THR A 206 6.29 -3.42 21.95
C THR A 206 5.30 -4.58 22.05
N PHE A 207 4.82 -5.08 20.92
CA PHE A 207 4.00 -6.28 20.89
C PHE A 207 4.87 -7.46 21.33
N ASP A 208 4.60 -7.96 22.53
CA ASP A 208 5.14 -9.21 23.02
C ASP A 208 4.53 -10.37 22.21
N THR A 209 5.34 -10.97 21.35
CA THR A 209 4.96 -12.12 20.52
C THR A 209 4.81 -13.43 21.31
N SER A 210 4.92 -13.41 22.64
CA SER A 210 4.77 -14.60 23.49
C SER A 210 3.32 -14.94 23.87
N ALA A 211 2.35 -14.06 23.57
CA ALA A 211 0.94 -14.34 23.86
C ALA A 211 0.32 -15.24 22.76
N PRO A 212 -0.22 -16.43 23.09
CA PRO A 212 -0.92 -17.26 22.13
C PRO A 212 -2.24 -16.59 21.68
N PRO A 213 -2.71 -16.85 20.45
CA PRO A 213 -3.93 -16.26 19.93
C PRO A 213 -5.13 -16.78 20.74
N SER A 214 -5.62 -15.97 21.67
CA SER A 214 -6.85 -16.26 22.41
C SER A 214 -8.05 -15.75 21.60
N TYR A 215 -8.73 -16.72 20.99
CA TYR A 215 -10.19 -16.84 20.95
C TYR A 215 -11.01 -15.59 20.55
N TRP A 216 -11.28 -15.47 19.24
CA TRP A 216 -12.48 -14.77 18.74
C TRP A 216 -13.32 -15.72 17.88
N GLU A 217 -13.79 -16.80 18.51
CA GLU A 217 -15.02 -17.47 18.11
C GLU A 217 -16.06 -17.31 19.22
N ALA A 218 -17.33 -17.32 18.80
CA ALA A 218 -18.55 -17.16 19.60
C ALA A 218 -18.97 -15.72 19.93
N THR A 219 -19.65 -15.07 18.99
CA THR A 219 -20.98 -14.48 19.25
C THR A 219 -21.68 -14.25 17.91
N ASN A 220 -22.27 -15.31 17.36
CA ASN A 220 -23.42 -15.23 16.44
C ASN A 220 -23.99 -16.65 16.25
N GLY A 221 -25.02 -16.97 17.01
CA GLY A 221 -25.79 -18.20 16.80
C GLY A 221 -26.26 -18.82 18.11
N LEU A 222 -27.33 -18.28 18.68
CA LEU A 222 -28.29 -18.99 19.53
C LEU A 222 -29.47 -18.06 19.82
N ASN A 223 -30.46 -18.08 18.92
CA ASN A 223 -31.84 -17.72 19.23
C ASN A 223 -32.73 -18.53 18.29
N ASN A 224 -33.06 -19.75 18.70
CA ASN A 224 -34.20 -20.52 18.23
C ASN A 224 -34.54 -21.60 19.27
N GLN A 225 -35.43 -21.26 20.19
CA GLN A 225 -36.34 -22.17 20.90
C GLN A 225 -37.70 -21.44 20.83
N SER A 226 -38.65 -21.80 19.95
CA SER A 226 -39.50 -23.00 19.95
C SER A 226 -40.08 -23.32 21.32
N THR A 227 -41.16 -22.62 21.66
CA THR A 227 -42.16 -23.04 22.66
C THR A 227 -43.31 -23.75 21.95
N THR A 228 -43.43 -25.05 22.21
CA THR A 228 -44.71 -25.77 22.30
C THR A 228 -45.15 -25.78 23.75
#